data_AF-A0A2P5FP53-F1
#
_entry.id   AF-A0A2P5FP53-F1
#
_cell.length_a   1.000
_cell.length_b   1.000
_cell.length_c   1.000
_cell.angle_alpha   90.00
_cell.angle_beta   90.00
_cell.angle_gamma   90.00
#
_symmetry.space_group_name_H-M   'P 1'
#
loop_
_entity.id
_entity.type
_entity.pdbx_description
1 polymer ?
#
loop_
_entity_poly.entity_id
_entity_poly.type
_entity_poly.pdbx_seq_one_letter_code
_entity_poly.pdbx_strand_id
1 'polypeptide(L)'
;MEMLKQARQCLLKTFREIIDRQRSGKEAAEDFLQSMLERDSLPPNEKLSDAELMDNLLTMIISGETTTAAAMMSSVKFLDENREVQDKLRVSKSCLV
;
A
#
# COMPACT_ATOMS: atom_id res chain seq x y z
N MET A 1 8.85 0.81 21.66
CA MET A 1 7.49 1.36 21.50
C MET A 1 7.51 2.81 21.01
N GLU A 2 8.47 3.62 21.44
CA GLU A 2 8.57 5.05 21.06
C GLU A 2 8.85 5.29 19.57
N MET A 3 9.72 4.50 18.93
CA MET A 3 9.99 4.64 17.49
C MET A 3 8.75 4.34 16.62
N LEU A 4 7.90 3.39 17.01
CA LEU A 4 6.67 3.08 16.28
C LEU A 4 5.67 4.25 16.36
N LYS A 5 5.59 4.92 17.51
CA LYS A 5 4.78 6.13 17.67
C LYS A 5 5.28 7.28 16.81
N GLN A 6 6.59 7.51 16.78
CA GLN A 6 7.20 8.54 15.94
C GLN A 6 7.02 8.25 14.44
N ALA A 7 7.21 7.00 14.02
CA ALA A 7 6.96 6.58 12.65
C ALA A 7 5.49 6.80 12.26
N ARG A 8 4.55 6.43 13.14
CA ARG A 8 3.12 6.70 12.94
C ARG A 8 2.83 8.19 12.82
N GLN A 9 3.39 9.03 13.68
CA GLN A 9 3.21 10.48 13.62
C GLN A 9 3.78 11.10 12.33
N CYS A 10 4.94 10.63 11.89
CA CYS A 10 5.56 11.08 10.64
C CYS A 10 4.67 10.71 9.44
N LEU A 11 4.20 9.45 9.37
CA LEU A 11 3.28 8.98 8.34
C LEU A 11 1.98 9.78 8.32
N LEU A 12 1.37 10.02 9.48
CA LEU A 12 0.14 10.80 9.59
C LEU A 12 0.33 12.23 9.07
N LYS A 13 1.47 12.86 9.39
CA LYS A 13 1.78 14.21 8.89
C LYS A 13 1.89 14.21 7.36
N THR A 14 2.62 13.26 6.78
CA THR A 14 2.77 13.13 5.32
C THR A 14 1.42 12.88 4.65
N PHE A 15 0.60 11.97 5.19
CA PHE A 15 -0.72 11.69 4.62
C PHE A 15 -1.65 12.89 4.67
N ARG A 16 -1.64 13.65 5.78
CA ARG A 16 -2.39 14.91 5.91
C ARG A 16 -2.04 15.87 4.78
N GLU A 17 -0.75 16.07 4.53
CA GLU A 17 -0.26 16.96 3.47
C GLU A 17 -0.70 16.48 2.07
N ILE A 18 -0.69 15.16 1.80
CA ILE A 18 -1.14 14.60 0.52
C ILE A 18 -2.65 14.78 0.33
N ILE A 19 -3.46 14.47 1.35
CA ILE A 19 -4.93 14.62 1.32
C ILE A 19 -5.30 16.08 1.09
N ASP A 20 -4.67 17.02 1.82
CA ASP A 20 -4.95 18.44 1.68
C ASP A 20 -4.56 18.97 0.29
N ARG A 21 -3.48 18.44 -0.32
CA ARG A 21 -3.10 18.75 -1.71
C ARG A 21 -4.11 18.24 -2.73
N GLN A 22 -4.54 16.98 -2.62
CA GLN A 22 -5.57 16.40 -3.50
C GLN A 22 -6.89 17.17 -3.39
N ARG A 23 -7.36 17.44 -2.16
CA ARG A 23 -8.61 18.20 -1.92
C ARG A 23 -8.54 19.64 -2.42
N SER A 24 -7.35 20.24 -2.47
CA SER A 24 -7.16 21.59 -3.04
C SER A 24 -7.26 21.63 -4.57
N GLY A 25 -7.41 20.48 -5.24
CA GLY A 25 -7.49 20.38 -6.70
C GLY A 25 -6.17 20.66 -7.42
N LYS A 26 -5.06 20.78 -6.67
CA LYS A 26 -3.72 21.06 -7.23
C LYS A 26 -3.06 19.83 -7.85
N GLU A 27 -3.44 18.64 -7.38
CA GLU A 27 -2.95 17.35 -7.88
C GLU A 27 -4.17 16.42 -7.98
N ALA A 28 -4.58 16.10 -9.20
CA ALA A 28 -5.56 15.04 -9.46
C ALA A 28 -4.79 13.80 -9.91
N ALA A 29 -4.69 12.81 -9.03
CA ALA A 29 -4.11 11.51 -9.33
C ALA A 29 -5.22 10.47 -9.30
N GLU A 30 -5.35 9.65 -10.34
CA GLU A 30 -6.20 8.46 -10.32
C GLU A 30 -5.50 7.35 -9.51
N ASP A 31 -5.45 7.55 -8.19
CA ASP A 31 -4.81 6.63 -7.26
C ASP A 31 -5.78 6.10 -6.20
N PHE A 32 -5.31 5.11 -5.45
CA PHE A 32 -6.10 4.47 -4.39
C PHE A 32 -6.60 5.50 -3.34
N LEU A 33 -5.83 6.55 -3.06
CA LEU A 33 -6.23 7.58 -2.10
C LEU A 33 -7.38 8.41 -2.65
N GLN A 34 -7.33 8.78 -3.93
CA GLN A 34 -8.43 9.48 -4.61
C GLN A 34 -9.72 8.65 -4.59
N SER A 35 -9.67 7.35 -4.87
CA SER A 35 -10.85 6.47 -4.76
C SER A 35 -11.41 6.38 -3.33
N MET A 36 -10.57 6.52 -2.31
CA MET A 36 -11.05 6.60 -0.93
C MET A 36 -11.63 7.99 -0.59
N LEU A 37 -11.07 9.08 -1.11
CA LEU A 37 -11.57 10.45 -0.91
C LEU A 37 -12.90 10.69 -1.62
N GLU A 38 -13.15 10.02 -2.76
CA GLU A 38 -14.45 10.07 -3.45
C GLU A 38 -15.60 9.55 -2.57
N ARG A 39 -15.31 8.74 -1.55
CA ARG A 39 -16.29 8.30 -0.55
C ARG A 39 -16.78 9.44 0.34
N ASP A 40 -16.12 10.61 0.32
CA ASP A 40 -16.61 11.82 0.98
C ASP A 40 -17.90 12.37 0.37
N SER A 41 -18.26 11.91 -0.84
CA SER A 41 -19.52 12.22 -1.53
C SER A 41 -20.70 11.32 -1.11
N LEU A 42 -20.44 10.27 -0.31
CA LEU A 42 -21.45 9.36 0.22
C LEU A 42 -22.23 10.00 1.38
N PRO A 43 -23.42 9.45 1.72
CA PRO A 43 -24.20 9.93 2.86
C PRO A 43 -23.37 9.94 4.15
N PRO A 44 -23.69 10.81 5.13
CA PRO A 44 -22.90 10.98 6.36
C PRO A 44 -22.64 9.69 7.14
N ASN A 45 -23.48 8.66 6.97
CA ASN A 45 -23.37 7.36 7.62
C ASN A 45 -22.33 6.43 6.97
N GLU A 46 -21.85 6.75 5.77
CA GLU A 46 -20.87 5.96 5.00
C GLU A 46 -19.57 6.74 4.74
N LYS A 47 -19.55 8.01 5.13
CA LYS A 47 -18.39 8.89 4.99
C LYS A 47 -17.32 8.53 6.03
N LEU A 48 -16.10 8.32 5.56
CA LEU A 48 -14.95 8.12 6.43
C LEU A 48 -14.44 9.46 6.93
N SER A 49 -14.18 9.58 8.23
CA SER A 49 -13.42 10.71 8.76
C SER A 49 -11.95 10.61 8.31
N ASP A 50 -11.24 11.74 8.28
CA ASP A 50 -9.82 11.76 7.93
C ASP A 50 -8.99 10.83 8.85
N ALA A 51 -9.39 10.68 10.11
CA ALA A 51 -8.73 9.79 11.07
C ALA A 51 -8.91 8.31 10.67
N GLU A 52 -10.13 7.90 10.33
CA GLU A 52 -10.43 6.54 9.89
C GLU A 52 -9.78 6.21 8.55
N LEU A 53 -9.77 7.18 7.62
CA LEU A 53 -9.07 7.06 6.34
C LEU A 53 -7.57 6.80 6.56
N MET A 54 -6.94 7.60 7.42
CA MET A 54 -5.52 7.45 7.75
C MET A 54 -5.22 6.12 8.46
N ASP A 55 -6.08 5.68 9.39
CA ASP A 55 -5.89 4.41 10.09
C ASP A 55 -6.04 3.21 9.16
N ASN A 56 -6.96 3.27 8.19
CA ASN A 56 -7.11 2.25 7.15
C ASN A 56 -5.87 2.17 6.26
N LEU A 57 -5.33 3.31 5.82
CA LEU A 57 -4.10 3.37 5.02
C LEU A 57 -2.89 2.84 5.78
N LEU A 58 -2.74 3.24 7.04
CA LEU A 58 -1.64 2.78 7.89
C LEU A 58 -1.72 1.27 8.11
N THR A 59 -2.92 0.75 8.38
CA THR A 59 -3.13 -0.69 8.56
C THR A 59 -2.77 -1.45 7.30
N MET A 60 -3.23 -0.98 6.13
CA MET A 60 -2.90 -1.60 4.84
C MET A 60 -1.39 -1.67 4.60
N ILE A 61 -0.66 -0.58 4.86
CA ILE A 61 0.79 -0.54 4.64
C ILE A 61 1.53 -1.47 5.60
N ILE A 62 1.20 -1.41 6.89
CA ILE A 62 1.86 -2.26 7.91
C ILE A 62 1.57 -3.74 7.64
N SER A 63 0.32 -4.09 7.30
CA SER A 63 -0.03 -5.47 6.97
C SER A 63 0.60 -5.94 5.66
N GLY A 64 0.66 -5.07 4.65
CA GLY A 64 1.17 -5.41 3.31
C GLY A 64 2.68 -5.60 3.28
N GLU A 65 3.44 -4.82 4.04
CA GLU A 65 4.90 -4.88 4.06
C GLU A 65 5.40 -6.25 4.52
N THR A 66 4.99 -6.67 5.72
CA THR A 66 5.54 -7.89 6.34
C THR A 66 5.07 -9.13 5.59
N THR A 67 3.82 -9.15 5.11
CA THR A 67 3.28 -10.29 4.36
C THR A 67 3.91 -10.42 2.97
N THR A 68 4.09 -9.31 2.25
CA THR A 68 4.73 -9.32 0.92
C THR A 68 6.21 -9.69 1.03
N ALA A 69 6.94 -9.13 2.01
CA ALA A 69 8.34 -9.46 2.24
C ALA A 69 8.53 -10.95 2.54
N ALA A 70 7.69 -11.52 3.43
CA ALA A 70 7.72 -12.94 3.75
C ALA A 70 7.39 -13.80 2.52
N ALA A 71 6.33 -13.46 1.77
CA ALA A 71 5.95 -14.18 0.56
C ALA A 71 7.06 -14.15 -0.51
N MET A 72 7.69 -13.00 -0.73
CA MET A 72 8.80 -12.86 -1.68
C MET A 72 10.02 -13.65 -1.23
N MET A 73 10.40 -13.56 0.05
CA MET A 73 11.53 -14.30 0.61
C MET A 73 11.31 -15.81 0.50
N SER A 74 10.12 -16.29 0.86
CA SER A 74 9.73 -17.69 0.69
C SER A 74 9.74 -18.10 -0.78
N SER A 75 9.24 -17.26 -1.69
CA SER A 75 9.25 -17.55 -3.12
C SER A 75 10.68 -17.74 -3.64
N VAL A 76 11.60 -16.84 -3.29
CA VAL A 76 13.01 -16.95 -3.69
C VAL A 76 13.64 -18.21 -3.11
N LYS A 77 13.39 -18.52 -1.82
CA LYS A 77 13.89 -19.75 -1.18
C LYS A 77 13.39 -21.00 -1.89
N PHE A 78 12.09 -21.12 -2.15
CA PHE A 78 11.53 -22.29 -2.81
C PHE A 78 12.03 -22.44 -4.25
N LEU A 79 12.28 -21.34 -4.96
CA LEU A 79 12.88 -21.39 -6.30
C LEU A 79 14.34 -21.85 -6.28
N ASP A 80 15.12 -21.48 -5.26
CA ASP A 80 16.49 -21.97 -5.11
C ASP A 80 16.52 -23.48 -4.81
N GLU A 81 15.60 -23.94 -3.96
CA GLU A 81 15.43 -25.36 -3.61
C GLU A 81 14.89 -26.21 -4.78
N ASN A 82 14.21 -25.59 -5.76
CA ASN A 82 13.56 -26.28 -6.89
C ASN A 82 14.03 -25.71 -8.24
N ARG A 83 15.30 -25.95 -8.60
CA ARG A 83 15.94 -25.38 -9.81
C ARG A 83 15.21 -25.69 -11.12
N GLU A 84 14.59 -26.86 -11.26
CA GLU A 84 13.81 -27.18 -12.47
C GLU A 84 12.62 -26.22 -12.67
N VAL A 85 11.94 -25.85 -11.57
CA VAL A 85 10.84 -24.88 -11.59
C VAL A 85 11.36 -23.47 -11.88
N GLN A 86 12.52 -23.13 -11.29
CA GLN A 86 13.19 -21.85 -11.53
C GLN A 86 13.58 -21.68 -13.01
N ASP A 87 14.13 -22.72 -13.64
CA ASP A 87 14.55 -22.67 -15.04
C ASP A 87 13.35 -22.59 -15.99
N LYS A 88 12.26 -23.31 -15.70
CA LYS A 88 10.98 -23.16 -16.42
C LYS A 88 10.42 -21.74 -16.32
N LEU A 89 10.46 -21.13 -15.14
CA LEU A 89 10.04 -19.74 -14.92
C LEU A 89 10.90 -18.73 -15.69
N ARG A 90 12.23 -18.94 -15.76
CA ARG A 90 13.15 -18.08 -16.53
C ARG A 90 12.91 -18.18 -18.03
N VAL A 91 12.72 -19.39 -18.56
CA VAL A 91 12.40 -19.60 -19.98
C VAL A 91 11.06 -18.96 -20.34
N SER A 92 10.02 -19.15 -19.51
CA SER A 92 8.71 -18.52 -19.70
C SER A 92 8.80 -16.98 -19.71
N LYS A 93 9.53 -16.39 -18.74
CA LYS A 93 9.78 -14.94 -18.74
C LYS A 93 10.49 -14.45 -20.00
N SER A 94 11.45 -15.21 -20.53
CA SER A 94 12.15 -14.85 -21.77
C SER A 94 11.30 -14.96 -23.04
N CYS A 95 10.17 -15.68 -22.98
CA CYS A 95 9.25 -15.87 -24.11
C CYS A 95 8.07 -14.87 -24.08
N LEU A 96 7.89 -14.15 -22.98
CA LEU A 96 6.87 -13.12 -22.77
C LEU A 96 7.35 -11.69 -23.13
N VAL A 97 8.57 -11.57 -23.68
CA VAL A 97 9.16 -10.33 -24.22
C VAL A 97 9.37 -10.52 -25.71
#